data_AF-N1RR56-F1
#
_entry.id   AF-N1RR56-F1
#
_cell.length_a   1.000
_cell.length_b   1.000
_cell.length_c   1.000
_cell.angle_alpha   90.00
_cell.angle_beta   90.00
_cell.angle_gamma   90.00
#
_symmetry.space_group_name_H-M   'P 1'
#
loop_
_entity.id
_entity.type
_entity.pdbx_description
1 polymer ?
#
loop_
_entity_poly.entity_id
_entity_poly.type
_entity_poly.pdbx_seq_one_letter_code
_entity_poly.pdbx_strand_id
1 'polypeptide(L)'
;MPLNLLLQNWSTPSKKQDRKSRHISQSFSIANLAHYYGFQVKWTSDLAQHLSIDWEYKQITIFEHVICLRNHLAYPDDCPLPKKFVGEAIDTIKLLFPDDKDTKAFLSRDGRKFLKIPFGRERSLSLGDFSYWETEISQLLDVWEQGPSGWSQLRLRPDRSNFLEYSTFWAAAVVLLLTVISIVFGVAGLVLAKKALDVSVKSLDVSVKSYELSLAIACAEANATETLPAFCK
;
A
#
# COMPACT_ATOMS: atom_id res chain seq x y z
N MET A 1 -8.66 -12.05 -46.52
CA MET A 1 -7.50 -12.72 -45.88
C MET A 1 -7.91 -14.14 -45.52
N PRO A 2 -7.15 -15.18 -45.92
CA PRO A 2 -7.55 -16.56 -45.67
C PRO A 2 -7.32 -16.94 -44.19
N LEU A 3 -8.35 -17.51 -43.56
CA LEU A 3 -8.41 -17.94 -42.15
C LEU A 3 -7.30 -18.91 -41.72
N ASN A 4 -6.64 -19.59 -42.67
CA ASN A 4 -5.57 -20.55 -42.40
C ASN A 4 -4.30 -19.91 -41.82
N LEU A 5 -4.08 -18.60 -42.00
CA LEU A 5 -2.90 -17.92 -41.44
C LEU A 5 -3.06 -17.57 -39.95
N LEU A 6 -4.29 -17.43 -39.44
CA LEU A 6 -4.53 -17.18 -38.01
C LEU A 6 -4.30 -18.44 -37.17
N LEU A 7 -4.51 -19.62 -37.76
CA LEU A 7 -4.31 -20.91 -37.11
C LEU A 7 -2.84 -21.40 -37.09
N GLN A 8 -1.91 -20.72 -37.75
CA GLN A 8 -0.50 -21.12 -37.77
C GLN A 8 0.37 -20.39 -36.75
N ASN A 9 -0.08 -19.23 -36.26
CA ASN A 9 0.66 -18.41 -35.29
C ASN A 9 0.22 -18.60 -33.83
N TRP A 10 -0.85 -19.35 -33.56
CA TRP A 10 -1.18 -19.70 -32.18
C TRP A 10 -0.34 -20.92 -31.79
N SER A 11 0.55 -20.70 -30.83
CA SER A 11 1.42 -21.70 -30.23
C SER A 11 0.65 -22.98 -29.93
N THR A 12 1.20 -24.12 -30.36
CA THR A 12 0.73 -25.43 -29.92
C THR A 12 0.79 -25.50 -28.40
N PRO A 13 -0.20 -26.13 -27.72
CA PRO A 13 -0.21 -26.20 -26.27
C PRO A 13 1.10 -26.85 -25.80
N SER A 14 1.87 -26.06 -25.04
CA SER A 14 3.17 -26.46 -24.52
C SER A 14 3.03 -27.77 -23.74
N LYS A 15 3.94 -28.72 -24.00
CA LYS A 15 3.96 -30.03 -23.37
C LYS A 15 3.94 -29.87 -21.85
N LYS A 16 3.00 -30.57 -21.21
CA LYS A 16 2.86 -30.75 -19.76
C LYS A 16 4.23 -30.95 -19.09
N GLN A 17 4.80 -29.90 -18.54
CA GLN A 17 5.94 -29.96 -17.64
C GLN A 17 5.43 -29.54 -16.27
N ASP A 18 5.56 -30.44 -15.28
CA ASP A 18 5.11 -30.34 -13.89
C ASP A 18 4.40 -29.03 -13.50
N ARG A 19 3.09 -29.00 -13.77
CA ARG A 19 2.22 -27.84 -13.50
C ARG A 19 2.03 -27.70 -12.00
N LYS A 20 2.95 -27.02 -11.32
CA LYS A 20 2.60 -26.36 -10.05
C LYS A 20 1.43 -25.43 -10.37
N SER A 21 0.25 -25.78 -9.89
CA SER A 21 -0.94 -24.93 -9.99
C SER A 21 -0.65 -23.64 -9.22
N ARG A 22 -0.09 -22.63 -9.88
CA ARG A 22 0.00 -21.30 -9.29
C ARG A 22 -1.41 -20.79 -9.07
N HIS A 23 -1.69 -20.46 -7.83
CA HIS A 23 -2.95 -19.87 -7.42
C HIS A 23 -2.87 -18.36 -7.64
N ILE A 24 -3.81 -17.82 -8.40
CA ILE A 24 -3.91 -16.40 -8.71
C ILE A 24 -4.62 -15.71 -7.55
N SER A 25 -4.05 -14.61 -7.06
CA SER A 25 -4.69 -13.84 -5.97
C SER A 25 -6.05 -13.29 -6.41
N GLN A 26 -7.02 -13.28 -5.50
CA GLN A 26 -8.35 -12.67 -5.76
C GLN A 26 -8.25 -11.18 -6.10
N SER A 27 -7.23 -10.50 -5.58
CA SER A 27 -6.96 -9.08 -5.84
C SER A 27 -6.29 -8.82 -7.18
N PHE A 28 -5.88 -9.86 -7.92
CA PHE A 28 -5.33 -9.69 -9.27
C PHE A 28 -6.42 -9.14 -10.18
N SER A 29 -6.25 -7.94 -10.72
CA SER A 29 -7.19 -7.34 -11.66
C SER A 29 -6.47 -6.29 -12.49
N ILE A 30 -7.02 -5.96 -13.66
CA ILE A 30 -6.48 -4.89 -14.49
C ILE A 30 -6.55 -3.55 -13.78
N ALA A 31 -7.62 -3.28 -13.04
CA ALA A 31 -7.72 -2.06 -12.26
C ALA A 31 -6.54 -1.91 -11.30
N ASN A 32 -6.15 -3.01 -10.64
CA ASN A 32 -5.01 -3.02 -9.73
C ASN A 32 -3.66 -2.99 -10.46
N LEU A 33 -3.52 -3.66 -11.60
CA LEU A 33 -2.32 -3.57 -12.44
C LEU A 33 -2.11 -2.14 -12.95
N ALA A 34 -3.17 -1.47 -13.37
CA ALA A 34 -3.10 -0.07 -13.78
C ALA A 34 -2.81 0.85 -12.58
N HIS A 35 -3.48 0.65 -11.45
CA HIS A 35 -3.36 1.55 -10.30
C HIS A 35 -2.02 1.43 -9.56
N TYR A 36 -1.50 0.22 -9.38
CA TYR A 36 -0.33 -0.05 -8.54
C TYR A 36 0.96 -0.28 -9.34
N TYR A 37 0.85 -0.80 -10.57
CA TYR A 37 2.02 -1.17 -11.39
C TYR A 37 2.22 -0.26 -12.60
N GLY A 38 1.27 0.63 -12.86
CA GLY A 38 1.35 1.65 -13.91
C GLY A 38 1.11 1.08 -15.32
N PHE A 39 0.46 -0.07 -15.44
CA PHE A 39 0.05 -0.58 -16.75
C PHE A 39 -1.07 0.25 -17.35
N GLN A 40 -1.09 0.33 -18.68
CA GLN A 40 -2.17 0.93 -19.45
C GLN A 40 -2.90 -0.14 -20.24
N VAL A 41 -4.21 0.03 -20.44
CA VAL A 41 -5.01 -0.89 -21.24
C VAL A 41 -5.14 -0.36 -22.65
N LYS A 42 -4.76 -1.18 -23.64
CA LYS A 42 -4.98 -0.92 -25.05
C LYS A 42 -6.09 -1.84 -25.55
N TRP A 43 -7.18 -1.27 -26.04
CA TRP A 43 -8.29 -2.05 -26.57
C TRP A 43 -8.00 -2.50 -28.01
N THR A 44 -8.35 -3.74 -28.34
CA THR A 44 -8.20 -4.31 -29.69
C THR A 44 -9.45 -5.07 -30.11
N SER A 45 -9.69 -5.10 -31.42
CA SER A 45 -10.68 -5.97 -32.06
C SER A 45 -10.07 -7.29 -32.53
N ASP A 46 -8.77 -7.51 -32.36
CA ASP A 46 -8.07 -8.75 -32.73
C ASP A 46 -7.86 -9.65 -31.50
N LEU A 47 -8.45 -10.85 -31.54
CA LEU A 47 -8.35 -11.81 -30.44
C LEU A 47 -6.94 -12.40 -30.31
N ALA A 48 -6.15 -12.44 -31.39
CA ALA A 48 -4.77 -12.94 -31.35
C ALA A 48 -3.85 -12.02 -30.53
N GLN A 49 -4.19 -10.74 -30.44
CA GLN A 49 -3.47 -9.77 -29.63
C GLN A 49 -4.00 -9.67 -28.20
N HIS A 50 -5.01 -10.47 -27.84
CA HIS A 50 -5.53 -10.46 -26.49
C HIS A 50 -4.45 -10.89 -25.49
N LEU A 51 -4.28 -10.07 -24.46
CA LEU A 51 -3.29 -10.23 -23.39
C LEU A 51 -1.83 -10.05 -23.84
N SER A 52 -1.59 -9.48 -25.03
CA SER A 52 -0.22 -9.12 -25.41
C SER A 52 0.30 -8.00 -24.52
N ILE A 53 1.54 -8.15 -24.06
CA ILE A 53 2.19 -7.21 -23.14
C ILE A 53 3.28 -6.46 -23.89
N ASP A 54 3.15 -5.15 -23.94
CA ASP A 54 4.19 -4.24 -24.39
C ASP A 54 4.95 -3.74 -23.15
N TRP A 55 6.17 -4.25 -22.97
CA TRP A 55 7.01 -3.92 -21.81
C TRP A 55 7.62 -2.52 -21.88
N GLU A 56 7.78 -1.96 -23.08
CA GLU A 56 8.37 -0.63 -23.29
C GLU A 56 7.39 0.45 -22.81
N TYR A 57 6.13 0.33 -23.23
CA TYR A 57 5.07 1.28 -22.87
C TYR A 57 4.23 0.84 -21.67
N LYS A 58 4.52 -0.32 -21.08
CA LYS A 58 3.70 -0.99 -20.05
C LYS A 58 2.22 -1.07 -20.47
N GLN A 59 1.96 -1.53 -21.70
CA GLN A 59 0.60 -1.65 -22.22
C GLN A 59 0.15 -3.11 -22.26
N ILE A 60 -1.07 -3.37 -21.81
CA ILE A 60 -1.72 -4.66 -21.91
C ILE A 60 -2.83 -4.54 -22.94
N THR A 61 -2.76 -5.36 -23.99
CA THR A 61 -3.75 -5.35 -25.06
C THR A 61 -4.92 -6.24 -24.69
N ILE A 62 -6.15 -5.75 -24.86
CA ILE A 62 -7.36 -6.44 -24.39
C ILE A 62 -8.42 -6.44 -25.49
N PHE A 63 -8.98 -7.62 -25.73
CA PHE A 63 -10.03 -7.79 -26.69
C PHE A 63 -11.34 -7.18 -26.19
N GLU A 64 -11.95 -6.31 -26.98
CA GLU A 64 -13.10 -5.52 -26.54
C GLU A 64 -14.46 -6.19 -26.79
N HIS A 65 -14.58 -7.04 -27.81
CA HIS A 65 -15.88 -7.51 -28.32
C HIS A 65 -16.39 -8.75 -27.60
N VAL A 66 -16.60 -8.67 -26.28
CA VAL A 66 -17.00 -9.84 -25.48
C VAL A 66 -18.35 -10.46 -25.91
N ILE A 67 -19.24 -9.64 -26.48
CA ILE A 67 -20.52 -10.09 -27.07
C ILE A 67 -20.26 -11.06 -28.24
N CYS A 68 -19.21 -10.82 -29.04
CA CYS A 68 -18.83 -11.68 -30.16
C CYS A 68 -18.41 -13.07 -29.65
N LEU A 69 -17.56 -13.12 -28.61
CA LEU A 69 -17.17 -14.38 -27.97
C LEU A 69 -18.37 -15.14 -27.42
N ARG A 70 -19.35 -14.44 -26.84
CA ARG A 70 -20.59 -15.05 -26.35
C ARG A 70 -21.38 -15.70 -27.49
N ASN A 71 -21.57 -15.00 -28.59
CA ASN A 71 -22.31 -15.52 -29.73
C ASN A 71 -21.61 -16.75 -30.32
N HIS A 72 -20.29 -16.73 -30.43
CA HIS A 72 -19.51 -17.90 -30.85
C HIS A 72 -19.62 -19.08 -29.89
N LEU A 73 -19.76 -18.85 -28.58
CA LEU A 73 -19.96 -19.92 -27.61
C LEU A 73 -21.38 -20.50 -27.65
N ALA A 74 -22.38 -19.68 -27.97
CA ALA A 74 -23.79 -20.08 -28.12
C ALA A 74 -24.05 -20.85 -29.42
N TYR A 75 -23.37 -20.48 -30.51
CA TYR A 75 -23.51 -21.07 -31.84
C TYR A 75 -22.15 -21.63 -32.30
N PRO A 76 -21.72 -22.78 -31.74
CA PRO A 76 -20.40 -23.34 -32.02
C PRO A 76 -20.27 -23.87 -33.46
N ASP A 77 -21.37 -24.28 -34.11
CA ASP A 77 -21.35 -24.87 -35.45
C ASP A 77 -21.08 -23.82 -36.55
N ASP A 78 -21.41 -22.55 -36.30
CA ASP A 78 -21.18 -21.42 -37.21
C ASP A 78 -19.81 -20.75 -37.01
N CYS A 79 -19.03 -21.20 -36.02
CA CYS A 79 -17.77 -20.58 -35.63
C CYS A 79 -16.56 -21.44 -36.06
N PRO A 80 -15.60 -20.87 -36.80
CA PRO A 80 -14.36 -21.60 -37.14
C PRO A 80 -13.41 -21.75 -35.94
N LEU A 81 -13.70 -21.12 -34.79
CA LEU A 81 -12.83 -21.15 -33.61
C LEU A 81 -13.18 -22.31 -32.67
N PRO A 82 -12.19 -23.01 -32.09
CA PRO A 82 -12.45 -24.05 -31.10
C PRO A 82 -13.21 -23.50 -29.88
N LYS A 83 -14.26 -24.21 -29.45
CA LYS A 83 -15.06 -23.83 -28.27
C LYS A 83 -14.21 -23.62 -27.00
N LYS A 84 -13.14 -24.42 -26.84
CA LYS A 84 -12.22 -24.29 -25.70
C LYS A 84 -11.46 -22.97 -25.72
N PHE A 85 -11.00 -22.54 -26.90
CA PHE A 85 -10.29 -21.28 -27.09
C PHE A 85 -11.17 -20.07 -26.78
N VAL A 86 -12.40 -20.06 -27.31
CA VAL A 86 -13.38 -18.99 -27.04
C VAL A 86 -13.79 -18.98 -25.56
N GLY A 87 -13.96 -20.15 -24.96
CA GLY A 87 -14.27 -20.28 -23.54
C GLY A 87 -13.15 -19.72 -22.65
N GLU A 88 -11.91 -20.04 -22.96
CA GLU A 88 -10.75 -19.52 -22.22
C GLU A 88 -10.62 -18.01 -22.37
N ALA A 89 -10.84 -17.44 -23.56
CA ALA A 89 -10.83 -15.99 -23.76
C ALA A 89 -11.89 -15.25 -22.91
N ILE A 90 -13.03 -15.90 -22.66
CA ILE A 90 -14.04 -15.35 -21.74
C ILE A 90 -13.55 -15.45 -20.29
N ASP A 91 -12.94 -16.58 -19.93
CA ASP A 91 -12.41 -16.82 -18.59
C ASP A 91 -11.26 -15.85 -18.27
N THR A 92 -10.39 -15.49 -19.23
CA THR A 92 -9.32 -14.50 -19.06
C THR A 92 -9.89 -13.10 -18.83
N ILE A 93 -10.88 -12.68 -19.62
CA ILE A 93 -11.57 -11.40 -19.42
C ILE A 93 -12.22 -11.34 -18.04
N LYS A 94 -12.85 -12.44 -17.60
CA LYS A 94 -13.45 -12.53 -16.26
C LYS A 94 -12.41 -12.53 -15.14
N LEU A 95 -11.27 -13.17 -15.36
CA LEU A 95 -10.14 -13.13 -14.42
C LEU A 95 -9.64 -11.70 -14.24
N LEU A 96 -9.53 -10.95 -15.33
CA LEU A 96 -8.90 -9.64 -15.33
C LEU A 96 -9.84 -8.49 -14.93
N PHE A 97 -11.14 -8.64 -15.19
CA PHE A 97 -12.19 -7.67 -14.83
C PHE A 97 -13.23 -8.29 -13.88
N PRO A 98 -12.88 -8.52 -12.60
CA PRO A 98 -13.83 -8.99 -11.60
C PRO A 98 -14.96 -7.98 -11.32
N ASP A 99 -16.06 -8.42 -10.72
CA ASP A 99 -17.20 -7.58 -10.35
C ASP A 99 -16.93 -6.77 -9.05
N ASP A 100 -15.78 -6.11 -8.97
CA ASP A 100 -15.38 -5.27 -7.84
C ASP A 100 -15.64 -3.77 -8.12
N LYS A 101 -15.51 -2.95 -7.07
CA LYS A 101 -15.69 -1.49 -7.18
C LYS A 101 -14.60 -0.85 -8.03
N ASP A 102 -13.38 -1.37 -7.94
CA ASP A 102 -12.19 -0.81 -8.61
C ASP A 102 -12.25 -1.01 -10.12
N THR A 103 -12.68 -2.20 -10.57
CA THR A 103 -12.94 -2.50 -11.98
C THR A 103 -14.08 -1.64 -12.51
N LYS A 104 -15.17 -1.48 -11.76
CA LYS A 104 -16.27 -0.58 -12.15
C LYS A 104 -15.80 0.86 -12.31
N ALA A 105 -14.98 1.35 -11.40
CA ALA A 105 -14.40 2.69 -11.46
C ALA A 105 -13.44 2.83 -12.65
N PHE A 106 -12.60 1.84 -12.90
CA PHE A 106 -11.68 1.78 -14.04
C PHE A 106 -12.44 1.86 -15.37
N LEU A 107 -13.44 1.00 -15.57
CA LEU A 107 -14.23 0.97 -16.80
C LEU A 107 -15.03 2.25 -17.01
N SER A 108 -15.56 2.83 -15.92
CA SER A 108 -16.31 4.08 -16.00
C SER A 108 -15.45 5.26 -16.46
N ARG A 109 -14.15 5.27 -16.15
CA ARG A 109 -13.21 6.29 -16.65
C ARG A 109 -13.01 6.20 -18.15
N ASP A 110 -12.96 4.99 -18.68
CA ASP A 110 -12.84 4.74 -20.12
C ASP A 110 -14.17 4.86 -20.88
N GLY A 111 -15.26 5.24 -20.19
CA GLY A 111 -16.60 5.32 -20.79
C GLY A 111 -17.15 3.95 -21.21
N ARG A 112 -16.52 2.86 -20.77
CA ARG A 112 -16.89 1.50 -21.13
C ARG A 112 -17.75 0.90 -20.03
N LYS A 113 -18.77 0.15 -20.43
CA LYS A 113 -19.50 -0.74 -19.55
C LYS A 113 -19.25 -2.13 -20.08
N PHE A 114 -18.40 -2.91 -19.41
CA PHE A 114 -18.58 -4.34 -19.56
C PHE A 114 -19.98 -4.64 -19.07
N LEU A 115 -20.80 -5.17 -19.97
CA LEU A 115 -22.10 -5.69 -19.61
C LEU A 115 -21.88 -6.59 -18.39
N LYS A 116 -22.74 -6.45 -17.37
CA LYS A 116 -22.85 -7.42 -16.27
C LYS A 116 -23.28 -8.74 -16.89
N ILE A 117 -22.38 -9.45 -17.57
CA ILE A 117 -22.68 -10.70 -18.23
C ILE A 117 -22.24 -11.77 -17.25
N PRO A 118 -23.17 -12.38 -16.51
CA PRO A 118 -22.90 -13.69 -15.95
C PRO A 118 -22.71 -14.62 -17.15
N PHE A 119 -21.47 -14.95 -17.49
CA PHE A 119 -21.16 -15.96 -18.51
C PHE A 119 -21.56 -17.38 -18.07
N GLY A 120 -22.27 -17.53 -16.93
CA GLY A 120 -22.57 -18.81 -16.30
C GLY A 120 -21.34 -19.57 -15.80
N ARG A 121 -20.14 -19.01 -16.01
CA ARG A 121 -18.84 -19.59 -15.63
C ARG A 121 -18.33 -18.86 -14.39
N GLU A 122 -17.77 -19.57 -13.43
CA GLU A 122 -17.14 -18.95 -12.25
C GLU A 122 -15.77 -18.36 -12.61
N ARG A 123 -15.26 -17.45 -11.78
CA ARG A 123 -13.93 -16.88 -12.00
C ARG A 123 -12.90 -17.94 -11.61
N SER A 124 -12.19 -18.52 -12.58
CA SER A 124 -11.06 -19.39 -12.25
C SER A 124 -9.90 -18.57 -11.70
N LEU A 125 -9.30 -19.07 -10.62
CA LEU A 125 -8.10 -18.54 -9.98
C LEU A 125 -6.91 -19.50 -10.12
N SER A 126 -7.05 -20.55 -10.92
CA SER A 126 -5.99 -21.52 -11.15
C SER A 126 -5.32 -21.22 -12.48
N LEU A 127 -4.02 -20.94 -12.50
CA LEU A 127 -3.29 -20.67 -13.74
C LEU A 127 -3.44 -21.81 -14.76
N GLY A 128 -3.52 -23.05 -14.28
CA GLY A 128 -3.68 -24.21 -15.14
C GLY A 128 -4.99 -24.26 -15.95
N ASP A 129 -6.02 -23.52 -15.55
CA ASP A 129 -7.27 -23.52 -16.31
C ASP A 129 -7.14 -22.73 -17.62
N PHE A 130 -6.06 -21.97 -17.77
CA PHE A 130 -5.71 -21.20 -18.96
C PHE A 130 -4.58 -21.91 -19.71
N SER A 131 -4.88 -22.60 -20.81
CA SER A 131 -3.90 -23.32 -21.63
C SER A 131 -3.38 -22.52 -22.81
N TYR A 132 -4.17 -21.58 -23.34
CA TYR A 132 -3.82 -20.70 -24.46
C TYR A 132 -3.12 -19.44 -23.99
N TRP A 133 -3.55 -18.87 -22.85
CA TRP A 133 -2.99 -17.63 -22.27
C TRP A 133 -2.17 -17.86 -21.00
N GLU A 134 -1.73 -19.11 -20.74
CA GLU A 134 -0.94 -19.46 -19.54
C GLU A 134 0.31 -18.60 -19.40
N THR A 135 1.00 -18.38 -20.52
CA THR A 135 2.31 -17.71 -20.56
C THR A 135 2.18 -16.23 -20.23
N GLU A 136 1.23 -15.56 -20.84
CA GLU A 136 0.96 -14.13 -20.68
C GLU A 136 0.43 -13.85 -19.27
N ILE A 137 -0.48 -14.70 -18.75
CA ILE A 137 -0.95 -14.59 -17.36
C ILE A 137 0.20 -14.84 -16.39
N SER A 138 1.08 -15.83 -16.65
CA SER A 138 2.23 -16.10 -15.79
C SER A 138 3.19 -14.91 -15.73
N GLN A 139 3.42 -14.23 -16.85
CA GLN A 139 4.26 -13.04 -16.90
C GLN A 139 3.65 -11.89 -16.08
N LEU A 140 2.35 -11.65 -16.22
CA LEU A 140 1.65 -10.65 -15.40
C LEU A 140 1.65 -11.03 -13.91
N LEU A 141 1.58 -12.33 -13.61
CA LEU A 141 1.63 -12.83 -12.24
C LEU A 141 3.03 -12.69 -11.64
N ASP A 142 4.09 -12.93 -12.39
CA ASP A 142 5.47 -12.69 -11.95
C ASP A 142 5.68 -11.20 -11.62
N VAL A 143 5.14 -10.29 -12.45
CA VAL A 143 5.14 -8.85 -12.14
C VAL A 143 4.33 -8.56 -10.88
N TRP A 144 3.17 -9.20 -10.73
CA TRP A 144 2.35 -9.04 -9.53
C TRP A 144 3.09 -9.47 -8.26
N GLU A 145 3.78 -10.62 -8.30
CA GLU A 145 4.56 -11.17 -7.19
C GLU A 145 5.79 -10.32 -6.84
N GLN A 146 6.44 -9.68 -7.82
CA GLN A 146 7.58 -8.77 -7.59
C GLN A 146 7.22 -7.51 -6.77
N GLY A 147 5.92 -7.18 -6.67
CA GLY A 147 5.45 -6.03 -5.90
C GLY A 147 5.36 -4.73 -6.72
N PRO A 148 4.68 -3.71 -6.18
CA PRO A 148 4.38 -2.48 -6.92
C PRO A 148 5.66 -1.65 -7.14
N SER A 149 5.72 -0.91 -8.24
CA SER A 149 6.90 -0.13 -8.63
C SER A 149 6.74 1.37 -8.32
N GLY A 150 7.77 1.98 -7.71
CA GLY A 150 7.84 3.44 -7.48
C GLY A 150 7.03 3.94 -6.27
N TRP A 151 6.46 5.15 -6.39
CA TRP A 151 5.68 5.81 -5.32
C TRP A 151 4.40 5.07 -4.91
N SER A 152 3.96 4.09 -5.70
CA SER A 152 2.83 3.22 -5.34
C SER A 152 3.19 2.21 -4.25
N GLN A 153 4.47 1.99 -3.93
CA GLN A 153 4.91 1.22 -2.76
C GLN A 153 4.43 1.85 -1.44
N LEU A 154 4.33 3.18 -1.41
CA LEU A 154 3.85 3.93 -0.24
C LEU A 154 2.32 3.94 -0.14
N ARG A 155 1.60 3.50 -1.19
CA ARG A 155 0.15 3.38 -1.17
C ARG A 155 -0.24 2.00 -0.65
N LEU A 156 -1.02 1.98 0.43
CA LEU A 156 -1.60 0.76 0.99
C LEU A 156 -2.28 -0.06 -0.12
N ARG A 157 -1.83 -1.30 -0.26
CA ARG A 157 -2.56 -2.33 -1.01
C ARG A 157 -3.87 -2.59 -0.25
N PRO A 158 -5.02 -2.82 -0.93
CA PRO A 158 -6.29 -3.07 -0.25
C PRO A 158 -6.27 -4.43 0.44
N ASP A 159 -5.39 -5.32 -0.01
CA ASP A 159 -5.16 -6.60 0.63
C ASP A 159 -4.39 -6.40 1.93
N ARG A 160 -4.95 -6.93 3.01
CA ARG A 160 -4.71 -6.50 4.40
C ARG A 160 -3.30 -6.81 4.93
N SER A 161 -2.42 -7.42 4.12
CA SER A 161 -1.07 -7.82 4.52
C SER A 161 -0.18 -6.63 4.88
N ASN A 162 -0.34 -5.50 4.20
CA ASN A 162 0.56 -4.36 4.36
C ASN A 162 0.14 -3.42 5.51
N PHE A 163 -0.98 -3.68 6.20
CA PHE A 163 -1.39 -2.88 7.35
C PHE A 163 -0.43 -3.03 8.53
N LEU A 164 0.11 -4.23 8.73
CA LEU A 164 1.08 -4.48 9.80
C LEU A 164 2.37 -3.71 9.56
N GLU A 165 2.91 -3.76 8.34
CA GLU A 165 4.13 -3.05 7.95
C GLU A 165 3.93 -1.52 7.92
N TYR A 166 2.76 -1.06 7.49
CA TYR A 166 2.41 0.37 7.56
C TYR A 166 2.29 0.83 9.02
N SER A 167 1.66 0.04 9.88
CA SER A 167 1.51 0.36 11.30
C SER A 167 2.84 0.37 12.03
N THR A 168 3.77 -0.53 11.72
CA THR A 168 5.12 -0.53 12.34
C THR A 168 5.94 0.67 11.88
N PHE A 169 5.87 1.05 10.60
CA PHE A 169 6.51 2.26 10.10
C PHE A 169 6.01 3.52 10.82
N TRP A 170 4.69 3.69 10.94
CA TRP A 170 4.12 4.84 11.64
C TRP A 170 4.37 4.80 13.15
N ALA A 171 4.33 3.62 13.77
CA ALA A 171 4.70 3.48 15.17
C ALA A 171 6.15 3.92 15.42
N ALA A 172 7.09 3.50 14.58
CA ALA A 172 8.49 3.93 14.66
C ALA A 172 8.63 5.45 14.46
N ALA A 173 7.89 6.04 13.51
CA ALA A 173 7.88 7.48 13.28
C ALA A 173 7.36 8.26 14.50
N VAL A 174 6.28 7.80 15.14
CA VAL A 174 5.74 8.41 16.36
C VAL A 174 6.71 8.27 17.53
N VAL A 175 7.33 7.10 17.71
CA VAL A 175 8.35 6.88 18.75
C VAL A 175 9.52 7.84 18.55
N LEU A 176 10.02 7.98 17.32
CA LEU A 176 11.12 8.91 17.00
C LEU A 176 10.72 10.37 17.28
N LEU A 177 9.49 10.76 16.95
CA LEU A 177 9.00 12.11 17.25
C LEU A 177 8.92 12.35 18.77
N LEU A 178 8.39 11.38 19.51
CA LEU A 178 8.29 11.47 20.97
C LEU A 178 9.67 11.50 21.65
N THR A 179 10.67 10.78 21.14
CA THR A 179 12.03 10.83 21.70
C THR A 179 12.66 12.21 21.48
N VAL A 180 12.50 12.80 20.30
CA VAL A 180 12.97 14.18 20.04
C VAL A 180 12.30 15.18 20.98
N ILE A 181 10.97 15.08 21.14
CA ILE A 181 10.22 15.93 22.07
C ILE A 181 10.70 15.75 23.52
N SER A 182 10.92 14.51 23.95
CA SER A 182 11.40 14.19 25.29
C SER A 182 12.78 14.81 25.56
N ILE A 183 13.69 14.78 24.58
CA ILE A 183 15.00 15.42 24.69
C ILE A 183 14.85 16.93 24.90
N VAL A 184 13.98 17.60 24.14
CA VAL A 184 13.72 19.04 24.27
C VAL A 184 13.19 19.38 25.66
N PHE A 185 12.19 18.64 26.15
CA PHE A 185 11.65 18.84 27.50
C PHE A 185 12.68 18.54 28.59
N GLY A 186 13.54 17.53 28.39
CA GLY A 186 14.65 17.23 29.30
C GLY A 186 15.64 18.39 29.42
N VAL A 187 16.04 18.98 28.30
CA VAL A 187 16.92 20.16 28.28
C VAL A 187 16.26 21.36 28.94
N ALA A 188 14.98 21.64 28.62
CA ALA A 188 14.23 22.72 29.25
C ALA A 188 14.14 22.52 30.79
N GLY A 189 13.91 21.30 31.25
CA GLY A 189 13.90 20.94 32.67
C GLY A 189 15.24 21.22 33.36
N LEU A 190 16.36 20.87 32.72
CA LEU A 190 17.71 21.16 33.26
C LEU A 190 17.97 22.66 33.39
N VAL A 191 17.55 23.45 32.41
CA VAL A 191 17.70 24.92 32.45
C VAL A 191 16.87 25.53 33.58
N LEU A 192 15.62 25.06 33.75
CA LEU A 192 14.75 25.52 34.83
C LEU A 192 15.32 25.15 36.21
N ALA A 193 15.83 23.93 36.37
CA ALA A 193 16.46 23.49 37.61
C ALA A 193 17.69 24.34 37.96
N LYS A 194 18.52 24.68 36.97
CA LYS A 194 19.67 25.59 37.16
C LYS A 194 19.23 26.98 37.63
N LYS A 195 18.21 27.57 36.99
CA LYS A 195 17.68 28.86 37.43
C LYS A 195 17.09 28.81 38.84
N ALA A 196 16.38 27.73 39.19
CA ALA A 196 15.84 27.55 40.53
C ALA A 196 16.96 27.47 41.59
N LEU A 197 18.05 26.77 41.28
CA LEU A 197 19.22 26.69 42.16
C LEU A 197 19.87 28.07 42.38
N ASP A 198 20.08 28.84 41.32
CA ASP A 198 20.66 30.19 41.43
C ASP A 198 19.78 31.13 42.27
N VAL A 199 18.46 31.04 42.11
CA VAL A 199 17.49 31.80 42.93
C VAL A 199 17.57 31.35 44.39
N SER A 200 17.66 30.04 44.64
CA SER A 200 17.78 29.50 46.00
C SER A 200 19.07 29.97 46.70
N VAL A 201 20.21 29.99 46.01
CA VAL A 201 21.48 30.47 46.59
C VAL A 201 21.39 31.95 46.95
N LYS A 202 20.80 32.79 46.08
CA LYS A 202 20.57 34.21 46.37
C LYS A 202 19.62 34.41 47.56
N SER A 203 18.59 33.58 47.69
CA SER A 203 17.66 33.65 48.83
C SER A 203 18.34 33.33 50.16
N LEU A 204 19.36 32.46 50.15
CA LEU A 204 20.14 32.13 51.34
C LEU A 204 20.97 33.33 51.82
N ASP A 205 21.63 34.06 50.92
CA ASP A 205 22.40 35.29 51.25
C ASP A 205 21.49 36.36 51.87
N VAL A 206 20.31 36.58 51.28
CA VAL A 206 19.30 37.50 51.85
C VAL A 206 18.85 37.05 53.24
N SER A 207 18.64 35.75 53.43
CA SER A 207 18.24 35.18 54.72
C SER A 207 19.31 35.38 55.80
N VAL A 208 20.60 35.16 55.47
CA VAL A 208 21.72 35.40 56.39
C VAL A 208 21.79 36.88 56.80
N LYS A 209 21.70 37.81 55.84
CA LYS A 209 21.69 39.25 56.16
C LYS A 209 20.49 39.66 57.01
N SER A 210 19.31 39.08 56.75
CA SER A 210 18.12 39.34 57.56
C SER A 210 18.30 38.83 58.99
N TYR A 211 18.96 37.68 59.16
CA TYR A 211 19.29 37.12 60.46
C TYR A 211 20.29 38.02 61.22
N GLU A 212 21.38 38.45 60.58
CA GLU A 212 22.36 39.37 61.18
C GLU A 212 21.71 40.70 61.62
N LEU A 213 20.86 41.28 60.79
CA LEU A 213 20.12 42.51 61.14
C LEU A 213 19.19 42.28 62.34
N SER A 214 18.47 41.15 62.37
CA SER A 214 17.58 40.80 63.48
C SER A 214 18.35 40.60 64.79
N LEU A 215 19.54 39.99 64.73
CA LEU A 215 20.40 39.80 65.87
C LEU A 215 20.98 41.13 66.37
N ALA A 216 21.40 42.02 65.46
CA ALA A 216 21.89 43.36 65.82
C ALA A 216 20.80 44.21 66.50
N ILE A 217 19.54 44.12 66.04
CA ILE A 217 18.40 44.80 66.69
C ILE A 217 18.15 44.21 68.08
N ALA A 218 18.14 42.88 68.21
CA ALA A 218 17.92 42.23 69.51
C ALA A 218 19.02 42.58 70.54
N CYS A 219 20.28 42.70 70.12
CA CYS A 219 21.39 43.06 71.00
C CYS A 219 21.49 44.57 71.31
N ALA A 220 20.71 45.43 70.65
CA ALA A 220 20.70 46.87 70.92
C ALA A 220 19.83 47.25 72.14
N GLU A 221 19.01 46.34 72.67
CA GLU A 221 18.19 46.59 73.86
C GLU A 221 19.01 46.60 75.16
N ALA A 222 18.68 47.50 76.09
CA ALA A 222 19.51 47.79 77.28
C ALA A 222 19.76 46.60 78.22
N ASN A 223 18.90 45.57 78.21
CA ASN A 223 19.04 44.35 79.04
C ASN A 223 19.39 43.10 78.22
N ALA A 224 19.78 43.24 76.95
CA ALA A 224 19.95 42.10 76.03
C ALA A 224 21.02 41.10 76.47
N THR A 225 22.05 41.55 77.18
CA THR A 225 23.15 40.70 77.71
C THR A 225 22.71 39.79 78.85
N GLU A 226 21.64 40.12 79.58
CA GLU A 226 21.08 39.24 80.63
C GLU A 226 20.10 38.22 80.04
N THR A 227 19.34 38.58 79.01
CA THR A 227 18.30 37.71 78.43
C THR A 227 18.81 36.75 77.35
N LEU A 228 19.86 37.13 76.61
CA LEU A 228 20.40 36.35 75.47
C LEU A 228 21.94 36.22 75.55
N PRO A 229 22.50 35.68 76.65
CA PRO A 229 23.95 35.68 76.92
C PRO A 229 24.78 34.85 75.93
N ALA A 230 24.14 33.92 75.21
CA ALA A 230 24.80 33.08 74.21
C ALA A 230 24.94 33.77 72.83
N PHE A 231 24.15 34.81 72.56
CA PHE A 231 24.04 35.45 71.24
C PHE A 231 24.52 36.91 71.25
N CYS A 232 24.27 37.64 72.34
CA CYS A 232 24.77 38.99 72.55
C CYS A 232 25.93 38.93 73.55
N LYS A 233 27.15 39.22 73.09
CA LYS A 233 28.36 39.32 73.92
C LYS A 233 28.74 40.77 74.15
#